data_AF-A0A9D6XK44-F1
#
_entry.id   AF-A0A9D6XK44-F1
#
_cell.length_a   1.000
_cell.length_b   1.000
_cell.length_c   1.000
_cell.angle_alpha   90.00
_cell.angle_beta   90.00
_cell.angle_gamma   90.00
#
_symmetry.space_group_name_H-M   'P 1'
#
loop_
_entity.id
_entity.type
_entity.pdbx_description
1 polymer ?
#
loop_
_entity_poly.entity_id
_entity_poly.type
_entity_poly.pdbx_seq_one_letter_code
_entity_poly.pdbx_strand_id
1 'polypeptide(L)'
;KKLDQVKAIKKQKELEKRKALAERKRLQKEKQKEAIRLAKERAKLKAQQIAERQALKAAKEKERLDAQLAREAEKAAKIAAREAARLAEIEANRKPVAPPKPPIIKGVMQDGITPTKEFNIEFLMSQRELLTVERKNLLGQADQLESEANAIVENSEMGDVQFDDEGGEGDTMVVERERDLTLSASARQTVEEIDEALKRLETGDYGYSSRSGLPIPRERLKAIPWTTELVIERAGGIGTY
;
A
#
# COMPACT_ATOMS: atom_id res chain seq x y z
N LYS A 1 13.19 -90.97 96.54
CA LYS A 1 11.84 -90.36 96.62
C LYS A 1 11.84 -88.83 96.79
N LYS A 2 12.51 -88.21 97.79
CA LYS A 2 12.57 -86.72 97.92
C LYS A 2 13.52 -86.00 96.93
N LEU A 3 14.63 -86.63 96.54
CA LEU A 3 15.63 -86.05 95.63
C LEU A 3 15.11 -85.89 94.19
N ASP A 4 14.23 -86.79 93.75
CA ASP A 4 13.67 -86.81 92.39
C ASP A 4 12.61 -85.72 92.17
N GLN A 5 11.84 -85.38 93.21
CA GLN A 5 10.86 -84.29 93.18
C GLN A 5 11.53 -82.91 93.09
N VAL A 6 12.64 -82.69 93.81
CA VAL A 6 13.41 -81.43 93.74
C VAL A 6 14.07 -81.24 92.36
N LYS A 7 14.58 -82.32 91.76
CA LYS A 7 15.12 -82.31 90.39
C LYS A 7 14.03 -82.01 89.35
N ALA A 8 12.82 -82.54 89.53
CA ALA A 8 11.68 -82.26 88.65
C ALA A 8 11.23 -80.79 88.72
N ILE A 9 11.13 -80.21 89.92
CA ILE A 9 10.76 -78.79 90.11
C ILE A 9 11.85 -77.86 89.54
N LYS A 10 13.14 -78.19 89.72
CA LYS A 10 14.25 -77.42 89.13
C LYS A 10 14.21 -77.46 87.60
N LYS A 11 13.92 -78.62 87.02
CA LYS A 11 13.76 -78.81 85.56
C LYS A 11 12.56 -78.03 85.02
N GLN A 12 11.43 -78.00 85.75
CA GLN A 12 10.26 -77.20 85.39
C GLN A 12 10.55 -75.68 85.43
N LYS A 13 11.20 -75.20 86.50
CA LYS A 13 11.62 -73.78 86.59
C LYS A 13 12.62 -73.38 85.51
N GLU A 14 13.53 -74.26 85.10
CA GLU A 14 14.41 -74.00 83.95
C GLU A 14 13.65 -73.97 82.62
N LEU A 15 12.68 -74.87 82.42
CA LEU A 15 11.81 -74.87 81.25
C LEU A 15 10.98 -73.59 81.17
N GLU A 16 10.42 -73.13 82.29
CA GLU A 16 9.67 -71.86 82.36
C GLU A 16 10.56 -70.65 82.12
N LYS A 17 11.77 -70.60 82.69
CA LYS A 17 12.75 -69.55 82.38
C LYS A 17 13.15 -69.53 80.91
N ARG A 18 13.34 -70.71 80.30
CA ARG A 18 13.62 -70.83 78.85
C ARG A 18 12.43 -70.37 78.01
N LYS A 19 11.19 -70.71 78.39
CA LYS A 19 9.96 -70.25 77.72
C LYS A 19 9.79 -68.73 77.84
N ALA A 20 9.98 -68.16 79.03
CA ALA A 20 9.90 -66.71 79.25
C ALA A 20 11.00 -65.93 78.51
N LEU A 21 12.23 -66.48 78.45
CA LEU A 21 13.32 -65.90 77.64
C LEU A 21 12.97 -65.95 76.14
N ALA A 22 12.41 -67.06 75.66
CA ALA A 22 11.99 -67.21 74.27
C ALA A 22 10.86 -66.22 73.93
N GLU A 23 9.88 -66.05 74.81
CA GLU A 23 8.79 -65.09 74.64
C GLU A 23 9.29 -63.64 74.63
N ARG A 24 10.16 -63.26 75.56
CA ARG A 24 10.81 -61.92 75.55
C ARG A 24 11.59 -61.66 74.27
N LYS A 25 12.32 -62.66 73.75
CA LYS A 25 13.03 -62.55 72.47
C LYS A 25 12.07 -62.44 71.28
N ARG A 26 10.91 -63.11 71.31
CA ARG A 26 9.87 -62.96 70.28
C ARG A 26 9.28 -61.55 70.31
N LEU A 27 8.90 -61.05 71.48
CA LEU A 27 8.36 -59.70 71.66
C LEU A 27 9.37 -58.62 71.22
N GLN A 28 10.67 -58.79 71.54
CA GLN A 28 11.71 -57.88 71.08
C GLN A 28 11.87 -57.90 69.54
N LYS A 29 11.81 -59.08 68.91
CA LYS A 29 11.85 -59.20 67.45
C LYS A 29 10.62 -58.57 66.78
N GLU A 30 9.44 -58.70 67.38
CA GLU A 30 8.21 -58.07 66.89
C GLU A 30 8.29 -56.54 66.99
N LYS A 31 8.75 -56.01 68.14
CA LYS A 31 8.99 -54.56 68.31
C LYS A 31 10.04 -54.03 67.33
N GLN A 32 11.12 -54.78 67.08
CA GLN A 32 12.13 -54.40 66.08
C GLN A 32 11.55 -54.40 64.66
N LYS A 33 10.74 -55.41 64.29
CA LYS A 33 10.07 -55.46 62.99
C LYS A 33 9.08 -54.30 62.81
N GLU A 34 8.32 -53.98 63.85
CA GLU A 34 7.38 -52.86 63.86
C GLU A 34 8.09 -51.50 63.74
N ALA A 35 9.19 -51.31 64.48
CA ALA A 35 10.02 -50.11 64.37
C ALA A 35 10.62 -49.93 62.97
N ILE A 36 11.09 -51.02 62.34
CA ILE A 36 11.59 -51.01 60.95
C ILE A 36 10.46 -50.67 59.97
N ARG A 37 9.24 -51.20 60.17
CA ARG A 37 8.08 -50.89 59.34
C ARG A 37 7.72 -49.40 59.43
N LEU A 38 7.63 -48.86 60.65
CA LEU A 38 7.33 -47.45 60.89
C LEU A 38 8.42 -46.52 60.32
N ALA A 39 9.70 -46.90 60.44
CA ALA A 39 10.80 -46.15 59.85
C ALA A 39 10.74 -46.13 58.31
N LYS A 40 10.40 -47.26 57.67
CA LYS A 40 10.19 -47.33 56.22
C LYS A 40 9.00 -46.49 55.76
N GLU A 41 7.90 -46.49 56.51
CA GLU A 41 6.71 -45.69 56.21
C GLU A 41 7.00 -44.18 56.32
N ARG A 42 7.69 -43.75 57.38
CA ARG A 42 8.15 -42.35 57.55
C ARG A 42 9.12 -41.92 56.44
N ALA A 43 10.04 -42.80 56.03
CA ALA A 43 10.95 -42.52 54.91
C ALA A 43 10.19 -42.37 53.58
N LYS A 44 9.17 -43.20 53.33
CA LYS A 44 8.31 -43.10 52.15
C LYS A 44 7.50 -41.79 52.13
N LEU A 45 6.89 -41.41 53.25
CA LEU A 45 6.18 -40.14 53.39
C LEU A 45 7.10 -38.93 53.15
N LYS A 46 8.32 -38.95 53.71
CA LYS A 46 9.30 -37.87 53.49
C LYS A 46 9.74 -37.79 52.03
N ALA A 47 9.92 -38.93 51.36
CA ALA A 47 10.25 -38.97 49.93
C ALA A 47 9.10 -38.42 49.07
N GLN A 48 7.84 -38.77 49.40
CA GLN A 48 6.65 -38.23 48.72
C GLN A 48 6.54 -36.70 48.90
N GLN A 49 6.75 -36.18 50.10
CA GLN A 49 6.73 -34.73 50.36
C GLN A 49 7.83 -33.96 49.59
N ILE A 50 9.02 -34.56 49.45
CA ILE A 50 10.10 -33.95 48.67
C ILE A 50 9.75 -33.93 47.19
N ALA A 51 9.22 -35.04 46.66
CA ALA A 51 8.79 -35.15 45.27
C ALA A 51 7.66 -34.16 44.95
N GLU A 52 6.66 -34.03 45.82
CA GLU A 52 5.56 -33.06 45.67
C GLU A 52 6.05 -31.62 45.68
N ARG A 53 6.97 -31.28 46.60
CA ARG A 53 7.59 -29.94 46.64
C ARG A 53 8.41 -29.64 45.40
N GLN A 54 9.10 -30.63 44.83
CA GLN A 54 9.84 -30.47 43.58
C GLN A 54 8.88 -30.31 42.39
N ALA A 55 7.81 -31.09 42.33
CA ALA A 55 6.78 -30.98 41.29
C ALA A 55 6.10 -29.61 41.32
N LEU A 56 5.77 -29.08 42.51
CA LEU A 56 5.18 -27.74 42.66
C LEU A 56 6.14 -26.63 42.23
N LYS A 57 7.44 -26.77 42.50
CA LYS A 57 8.46 -25.82 42.03
C LYS A 57 8.58 -25.85 40.51
N ALA A 58 8.65 -27.04 39.91
CA ALA A 58 8.72 -27.20 38.46
C ALA A 58 7.47 -26.66 37.76
N ALA A 59 6.28 -26.86 38.33
CA ALA A 59 5.03 -26.31 37.81
C ALA A 59 5.02 -24.78 37.82
N LYS A 60 5.45 -24.15 38.94
CA LYS A 60 5.57 -22.68 39.06
C LYS A 60 6.62 -22.09 38.13
N GLU A 61 7.72 -22.80 37.90
CA GLU A 61 8.76 -22.37 36.95
C GLU A 61 8.26 -22.43 35.51
N LYS A 62 7.55 -23.50 35.15
CA LYS A 62 6.91 -23.62 33.83
C LYS A 62 5.89 -22.50 33.59
N GLU A 63 5.01 -22.24 34.56
CA GLU A 63 4.02 -21.15 34.47
C GLU A 63 4.70 -19.78 34.29
N ARG A 64 5.84 -19.54 34.96
CA ARG A 64 6.62 -18.31 34.79
C ARG A 64 7.22 -18.19 33.38
N LEU A 65 7.75 -19.29 32.83
CA LEU A 65 8.30 -19.32 31.48
C LEU A 65 7.20 -19.09 30.43
N ASP A 66 6.06 -19.74 30.59
CA ASP A 66 4.90 -19.57 29.71
C ASP A 66 4.39 -18.12 29.77
N ALA A 67 4.35 -17.51 30.96
CA ALA A 67 3.98 -16.09 31.11
C ALA A 67 5.03 -15.12 30.52
N GLN A 68 6.32 -15.46 30.56
CA GLN A 68 7.38 -14.67 29.91
C GLN A 68 7.26 -14.73 28.39
N LEU A 69 7.08 -15.94 27.83
CA LEU A 69 6.89 -16.15 26.40
C LEU A 69 5.63 -15.45 25.88
N ALA A 70 4.53 -15.49 26.64
CA ALA A 70 3.31 -14.76 26.29
C ALA A 70 3.53 -13.24 26.24
N ARG A 71 4.25 -12.68 27.21
CA ARG A 71 4.59 -11.24 27.24
C ARG A 71 5.53 -10.83 26.11
N GLU A 72 6.46 -11.70 25.72
CA GLU A 72 7.37 -11.46 24.61
C GLU A 72 6.64 -11.53 23.26
N ALA A 73 5.76 -12.50 23.09
CA ALA A 73 4.89 -12.63 21.92
C ALA A 73 3.97 -11.40 21.76
N GLU A 74 3.38 -10.90 22.84
CA GLU A 74 2.56 -9.68 22.81
C GLU A 74 3.37 -8.44 22.39
N LYS A 75 4.60 -8.29 22.90
CA LYS A 75 5.51 -7.21 22.49
C LYS A 75 5.89 -7.31 21.02
N ALA A 76 6.24 -8.51 20.54
CA ALA A 76 6.57 -8.75 19.15
C ALA A 76 5.39 -8.45 18.23
N ALA A 77 4.17 -8.88 18.60
CA ALA A 77 2.95 -8.58 17.85
C ALA A 77 2.66 -7.08 17.78
N LYS A 78 2.89 -6.33 18.87
CA LYS A 78 2.72 -4.87 18.89
C LYS A 78 3.73 -4.15 18.01
N ILE A 79 4.98 -4.62 17.97
CA ILE A 79 6.02 -4.07 17.08
C ILE A 79 5.66 -4.35 15.62
N ALA A 80 5.28 -5.60 15.30
CA ALA A 80 4.85 -5.98 13.96
C ALA A 80 3.62 -5.18 13.50
N ALA A 81 2.64 -4.97 14.38
CA ALA A 81 1.47 -4.15 14.07
C ALA A 81 1.84 -2.68 13.80
N ARG A 82 2.78 -2.11 14.58
CA ARG A 82 3.27 -0.74 14.37
C ARG A 82 4.06 -0.61 13.07
N GLU A 83 4.86 -1.61 12.73
CA GLU A 83 5.61 -1.66 11.48
C GLU A 83 4.67 -1.81 10.28
N ALA A 84 3.70 -2.71 10.36
CA ALA A 84 2.67 -2.88 9.34
C ALA A 84 1.84 -1.59 9.14
N ALA A 85 1.46 -0.91 10.22
CA ALA A 85 0.77 0.38 10.14
C ALA A 85 1.64 1.45 9.47
N ARG A 86 2.94 1.52 9.80
CA ARG A 86 3.88 2.44 9.15
C ARG A 86 4.05 2.14 7.67
N LEU A 87 4.13 0.87 7.28
CA LEU A 87 4.22 0.45 5.88
C LEU A 87 2.94 0.78 5.11
N ALA A 88 1.77 0.54 5.71
CA ALA A 88 0.49 0.91 5.13
C ALA A 88 0.34 2.43 4.96
N GLU A 89 0.84 3.24 5.90
CA GLU A 89 0.85 4.70 5.79
C GLU A 89 1.81 5.20 4.69
N ILE A 90 2.97 4.55 4.53
CA ILE A 90 3.90 4.83 3.43
C ILE A 90 3.27 4.48 2.08
N GLU A 91 2.56 3.35 2.00
CA GLU A 91 1.86 2.91 0.79
C GLU A 91 0.68 3.82 0.45
N ALA A 92 -0.11 4.23 1.44
CA ALA A 92 -1.22 5.16 1.26
C ALA A 92 -0.75 6.55 0.80
N ASN A 93 0.41 7.01 1.29
CA ASN A 93 1.00 8.29 0.88
C ASN A 93 1.80 8.20 -0.43
N ARG A 94 1.99 7.00 -1.00
CA ARG A 94 2.63 6.84 -2.30
C ARG A 94 1.64 7.24 -3.38
N LYS A 95 1.80 8.46 -3.90
CA LYS A 95 1.11 8.87 -5.14
C LYS A 95 1.37 7.79 -6.21
N PRO A 96 0.34 7.30 -6.92
CA PRO A 96 0.54 6.36 -8.01
C PRO A 96 1.46 7.05 -9.03
N VAL A 97 2.70 6.57 -9.11
CA VAL A 97 3.65 7.06 -10.09
C VAL A 97 3.19 6.48 -11.41
N ALA A 98 2.67 7.33 -12.28
CA ALA A 98 2.30 6.96 -13.64
C ALA A 98 3.48 6.19 -14.30
N PRO A 99 3.19 5.16 -15.11
CA PRO A 99 4.25 4.37 -15.74
C PRO A 99 5.25 5.30 -16.44
N PRO A 100 6.56 5.06 -16.30
CA PRO A 100 7.57 5.94 -16.87
C PRO A 100 7.38 6.01 -18.39
N LYS A 101 7.28 7.24 -18.91
CA LYS A 101 7.13 7.48 -20.36
C LYS A 101 8.29 6.83 -21.11
N PRO A 102 8.04 6.14 -22.23
CA PRO A 102 9.10 5.52 -23.01
C PRO A 102 10.09 6.60 -23.51
N PRO A 103 11.41 6.33 -23.48
CA PRO A 103 12.40 7.29 -23.93
C PRO A 103 12.31 7.51 -25.44
N ILE A 104 12.18 8.76 -25.87
CA ILE A 104 12.18 9.15 -27.29
C ILE A 104 13.61 9.10 -27.81
N ILE A 105 13.86 8.26 -28.83
CA ILE A 105 15.18 8.17 -29.48
C ILE A 105 15.27 9.29 -30.52
N LYS A 106 16.04 10.33 -30.17
CA LYS A 106 16.24 11.52 -31.00
C LYS A 106 17.41 11.34 -31.96
N GLY A 107 17.23 11.78 -33.21
CA GLY A 107 18.26 11.84 -34.24
C GLY A 107 19.07 13.13 -34.19
N VAL A 108 19.91 13.33 -35.21
CA VAL A 108 20.68 14.57 -35.37
C VAL A 108 19.75 15.70 -35.80
N MET A 109 19.80 16.84 -35.12
CA MET A 109 19.04 18.03 -35.48
C MET A 109 19.47 18.53 -36.87
N GLN A 110 18.50 18.72 -37.77
CA GLN A 110 18.70 19.28 -39.10
C GLN A 110 17.68 20.40 -39.33
N ASP A 111 18.13 21.59 -39.71
CA ASP A 111 17.29 22.77 -40.03
C ASP A 111 16.27 23.17 -38.94
N GLY A 112 16.66 23.01 -37.67
CA GLY A 112 15.80 23.29 -36.51
C GLY A 112 14.70 22.24 -36.32
N ILE A 113 14.84 21.06 -36.93
CA ILE A 113 13.94 19.92 -36.76
C ILE A 113 14.75 18.75 -36.23
N THR A 114 14.26 18.12 -35.17
CA THR A 114 14.87 16.92 -34.60
C THR A 114 14.07 15.69 -35.01
N PRO A 115 14.53 14.91 -36.01
CA PRO A 115 13.87 13.69 -36.43
C PRO A 115 13.97 12.60 -35.36
N THR A 116 13.01 11.69 -35.37
CA THR A 116 12.92 10.56 -34.44
C THR A 116 12.78 9.26 -35.18
N LYS A 117 12.90 8.13 -34.48
CA LYS A 117 12.82 6.80 -35.10
C LYS A 117 11.48 6.58 -35.83
N GLU A 118 10.39 7.13 -35.31
CA GLU A 118 9.04 6.96 -35.84
C GLU A 118 8.67 8.00 -36.92
N PHE A 119 9.39 9.14 -36.98
CA PHE A 119 9.07 10.24 -37.90
C PHE A 119 10.29 10.76 -38.68
N ASN A 120 10.23 10.61 -40.01
CA ASN A 120 11.27 11.06 -40.93
C ASN A 120 11.31 12.59 -41.10
N ILE A 121 12.47 13.14 -41.47
CA ILE A 121 12.68 14.58 -41.69
C ILE A 121 11.71 15.16 -42.74
N GLU A 122 11.54 14.49 -43.88
CA GLU A 122 10.62 14.93 -44.95
C GLU A 122 9.18 15.11 -44.44
N PHE A 123 8.74 14.19 -43.57
CA PHE A 123 7.44 14.29 -42.96
C PHE A 123 7.37 15.49 -42.01
N LEU A 124 8.35 15.66 -41.12
CA LEU A 124 8.38 16.77 -40.18
C LEU A 124 8.46 18.14 -40.88
N MET A 125 9.18 18.24 -41.99
CA MET A 125 9.21 19.44 -42.84
C MET A 125 7.83 19.75 -43.43
N SER A 126 7.15 18.75 -43.97
CA SER A 126 5.76 18.93 -44.47
C SER A 126 4.80 19.37 -43.37
N GLN A 127 4.98 18.85 -42.14
CA GLN A 127 4.14 19.23 -41.00
C GLN A 127 4.44 20.66 -40.53
N ARG A 128 5.70 21.09 -40.53
CA ARG A 128 6.09 22.47 -40.22
C ARG A 128 5.45 23.47 -41.17
N GLU A 129 5.46 23.18 -42.47
CA GLU A 129 4.83 24.03 -43.48
C GLU A 129 3.31 24.11 -43.25
N LEU A 130 2.66 22.96 -43.04
CA LEU A 130 1.22 22.89 -42.76
C LEU A 130 0.85 23.70 -41.50
N LEU A 131 1.61 23.55 -40.40
CA LEU A 131 1.42 24.32 -39.17
C LEU A 131 1.59 25.83 -39.39
N THR A 132 2.57 26.24 -40.19
CA THR A 132 2.83 27.66 -40.45
C THR A 132 1.71 28.30 -41.27
N VAL A 133 1.19 27.57 -42.27
CA VAL A 133 0.02 27.99 -43.05
C VAL A 133 -1.21 28.09 -42.15
N GLU A 134 -1.48 27.06 -41.34
CA GLU A 134 -2.65 27.03 -40.47
C GLU A 134 -2.62 28.13 -39.41
N ARG A 135 -1.44 28.39 -38.82
CA ARG A 135 -1.22 29.51 -37.90
C ARG A 135 -1.64 30.84 -38.52
N LYS A 136 -1.24 31.09 -39.77
CA LYS A 136 -1.58 32.32 -40.49
C LYS A 136 -3.08 32.41 -40.75
N ASN A 137 -3.71 31.30 -41.13
CA ASN A 137 -5.16 31.25 -41.40
C ASN A 137 -5.97 31.53 -40.12
N LEU A 138 -5.65 30.86 -39.02
CA LEU A 138 -6.36 31.02 -37.75
C LEU A 138 -6.16 32.40 -37.13
N LEU A 139 -4.96 32.98 -37.26
CA LEU A 139 -4.72 34.35 -36.81
C LEU A 139 -5.56 35.35 -37.60
N GLY A 140 -5.63 35.20 -38.93
CA GLY A 140 -6.48 36.04 -39.76
C GLY A 140 -7.97 35.89 -39.43
N GLN A 141 -8.44 34.67 -39.17
CA GLN A 141 -9.82 34.41 -38.73
C GLN A 141 -10.11 35.04 -37.36
N ALA A 142 -9.19 34.93 -36.40
CA ALA A 142 -9.35 35.50 -35.07
C ALA A 142 -9.45 37.03 -35.12
N ASP A 143 -8.59 37.67 -35.91
CA ASP A 143 -8.59 39.13 -36.06
C ASP A 143 -9.85 39.61 -36.80
N GLN A 144 -10.32 38.86 -37.81
CA GLN A 144 -11.58 39.17 -38.51
C GLN A 144 -12.80 39.08 -37.56
N LEU A 145 -12.94 37.97 -36.82
CA LEU A 145 -14.05 37.77 -35.89
C LEU A 145 -14.06 38.82 -34.77
N GLU A 146 -12.88 39.23 -34.30
CA GLU A 146 -12.76 40.29 -33.30
C GLU A 146 -13.17 41.66 -33.88
N SER A 147 -12.78 41.96 -35.12
CA SER A 147 -13.22 43.16 -35.82
C SER A 147 -14.74 43.18 -36.06
N GLU A 148 -15.34 42.05 -36.42
CA GLU A 148 -16.79 41.90 -36.59
C GLU A 148 -17.52 42.13 -35.26
N ALA A 149 -17.05 41.51 -34.17
CA ALA A 149 -17.59 41.70 -32.82
C ALA A 149 -17.51 43.15 -32.33
N ASN A 150 -16.44 43.88 -32.68
CA ASN A 150 -16.28 45.29 -32.34
C ASN A 150 -17.17 46.20 -33.20
N ALA A 151 -17.34 45.88 -34.49
CA ALA A 151 -18.23 46.63 -35.37
C ALA A 151 -19.70 46.58 -34.93
N ILE A 152 -20.15 45.47 -34.33
CA ILE A 152 -21.49 45.36 -33.73
C ILE A 152 -21.67 46.39 -32.61
N VAL A 153 -20.65 46.62 -31.78
CA VAL A 153 -20.69 47.63 -30.71
C VAL A 153 -20.75 49.04 -31.29
N GLU A 154 -19.86 49.35 -32.24
CA GLU A 154 -19.82 50.67 -32.88
C GLU A 154 -21.15 51.04 -33.56
N ASN A 155 -21.76 50.07 -34.25
CA ASN A 155 -23.05 50.27 -34.90
C ASN A 155 -24.20 50.38 -33.88
N SER A 156 -24.12 49.68 -32.75
CA SER A 156 -25.13 49.73 -31.69
C SER A 156 -25.05 51.00 -30.83
N GLU A 157 -23.88 51.65 -30.71
CA GLU A 157 -23.72 52.89 -29.96
C GLU A 157 -24.15 54.15 -30.76
N MET A 158 -24.18 54.08 -32.09
CA MET A 158 -24.44 55.23 -32.97
C MET A 158 -25.93 55.45 -33.31
N GLY A 159 -26.80 54.50 -32.95
CA GLY A 159 -28.24 54.57 -33.17
C GLY A 159 -29.00 54.67 -31.86
N ASP A 160 -29.62 55.82 -31.62
CA ASP A 160 -30.67 56.03 -30.63
C ASP A 160 -31.65 54.84 -30.69
N VAL A 161 -31.64 54.00 -29.66
CA VAL A 161 -32.61 52.92 -29.49
C VAL A 161 -33.97 53.59 -29.32
N GLN A 162 -34.64 53.90 -30.43
CA GLN A 162 -36.06 54.17 -30.41
C GLN A 162 -36.72 52.91 -29.88
N PHE A 163 -37.06 52.95 -28.59
CA PHE A 163 -38.00 52.07 -27.93
C PHE A 163 -39.38 52.29 -28.57
N ASP A 164 -39.53 51.92 -29.84
CA ASP A 164 -40.80 51.56 -30.43
C ASP A 164 -40.93 50.03 -30.34
N ASP A 165 -42.14 49.48 -30.47
CA ASP A 165 -42.60 48.15 -29.99
C ASP A 165 -41.82 46.88 -30.48
N GLU A 166 -40.68 47.02 -31.16
CA GLU A 166 -39.81 45.97 -31.71
C GLU A 166 -38.52 45.76 -30.86
N GLY A 167 -38.66 45.81 -29.53
CA GLY A 167 -37.55 45.74 -28.55
C GLY A 167 -36.83 44.39 -28.39
N GLY A 168 -36.72 43.58 -29.45
CA GLY A 168 -36.10 42.25 -29.42
C GLY A 168 -34.73 42.12 -30.14
N GLU A 169 -34.36 43.06 -31.00
CA GLU A 169 -33.16 42.94 -31.84
C GLU A 169 -31.84 43.12 -31.07
N GLY A 170 -31.85 43.94 -30.00
CA GLY A 170 -30.65 44.17 -29.17
C GLY A 170 -30.13 42.91 -28.47
N ASP A 171 -31.02 42.00 -28.06
CA ASP A 171 -30.62 40.72 -27.42
C ASP A 171 -29.93 39.79 -28.44
N THR A 172 -30.38 39.79 -29.68
CA THR A 172 -29.75 39.00 -30.76
C THR A 172 -28.35 39.49 -31.12
N MET A 173 -28.13 40.81 -31.15
CA MET A 173 -26.80 41.40 -31.43
C MET A 173 -25.77 41.08 -30.33
N VAL A 174 -26.21 41.03 -29.06
CA VAL A 174 -25.34 40.63 -27.94
C VAL A 174 -24.91 39.17 -28.09
N VAL A 175 -25.84 38.27 -28.43
CA VAL A 175 -25.54 36.84 -28.64
C VAL A 175 -24.58 36.63 -29.81
N GLU A 176 -24.78 37.34 -30.91
CA GLU A 176 -23.87 37.28 -32.08
C GLU A 176 -22.46 37.76 -31.72
N ARG A 177 -22.35 38.88 -31.00
CA ARG A 177 -21.06 39.38 -30.51
C ARG A 177 -20.35 38.40 -29.59
N GLU A 178 -21.06 37.82 -28.62
CA GLU A 178 -20.48 36.83 -27.70
C GLU A 178 -20.01 35.58 -28.44
N ARG A 179 -20.76 35.15 -29.46
CA ARG A 179 -20.38 34.03 -30.32
C ARG A 179 -19.09 34.34 -31.07
N ASP A 180 -18.96 35.51 -31.68
CA ASP A 180 -17.77 35.87 -32.47
C ASP A 180 -16.52 36.03 -31.59
N LEU A 181 -16.67 36.62 -30.40
CA LEU A 181 -15.59 36.67 -29.40
C LEU A 181 -15.16 35.28 -28.94
N THR A 182 -16.12 34.37 -28.72
CA THR A 182 -15.83 32.98 -28.32
C THR A 182 -15.06 32.23 -29.41
N LEU A 183 -15.47 32.42 -30.67
CA LEU A 183 -14.81 31.82 -31.82
C LEU A 183 -13.40 32.39 -32.02
N SER A 184 -13.22 33.71 -31.88
CA SER A 184 -11.91 34.35 -31.93
C SER A 184 -10.98 33.83 -30.83
N ALA A 185 -11.49 33.71 -29.59
CA ALA A 185 -10.71 33.16 -28.48
C ALA A 185 -10.28 31.71 -28.73
N SER A 186 -11.17 30.87 -29.27
CA SER A 186 -10.85 29.49 -29.62
C SER A 186 -9.81 29.39 -30.74
N ALA A 187 -9.88 30.27 -31.75
CA ALA A 187 -8.87 30.34 -32.81
C ALA A 187 -7.50 30.75 -32.24
N ARG A 188 -7.44 31.76 -31.35
CA ARG A 188 -6.20 32.18 -30.66
C ARG A 188 -5.61 31.06 -29.80
N GLN A 189 -6.44 30.30 -29.09
CA GLN A 189 -6.00 29.12 -28.33
C GLN A 189 -5.37 28.07 -29.26
N THR A 190 -5.98 27.81 -30.41
CA THR A 190 -5.44 26.86 -31.39
C THR A 190 -4.10 27.35 -31.97
N VAL A 191 -3.92 28.66 -32.16
CA VAL A 191 -2.64 29.25 -32.56
C VAL A 191 -1.55 28.99 -31.51
N GLU A 192 -1.88 29.10 -30.22
CA GLU A 192 -0.94 28.78 -29.14
C GLU A 192 -0.54 27.28 -29.17
N GLU A 193 -1.49 26.38 -29.40
CA GLU A 193 -1.22 24.95 -29.58
C GLU A 193 -0.28 24.69 -30.78
N ILE A 194 -0.46 25.43 -31.88
CA ILE A 194 0.42 25.36 -33.06
C ILE A 194 1.83 25.86 -32.73
N ASP A 195 1.96 26.98 -32.01
CA ASP A 195 3.26 27.53 -31.61
C ASP A 195 4.00 26.55 -30.67
N GLU A 196 3.27 25.85 -29.79
CA GLU A 196 3.83 24.77 -28.99
C GLU A 196 4.28 23.58 -29.86
N ALA A 197 3.48 23.19 -30.85
CA ALA A 197 3.82 22.11 -31.79
C ALA A 197 5.10 22.44 -32.60
N LEU A 198 5.27 23.69 -33.02
CA LEU A 198 6.48 24.17 -33.69
C LEU A 198 7.71 24.05 -32.78
N LYS A 199 7.61 24.43 -31.50
CA LYS A 199 8.71 24.23 -30.52
C LYS A 199 9.04 22.75 -30.33
N ARG A 200 8.04 21.88 -30.32
CA ARG A 200 8.25 20.42 -30.19
C ARG A 200 8.95 19.81 -31.40
N LEU A 201 8.82 20.40 -32.59
CA LEU A 201 9.59 19.99 -33.77
C LEU A 201 11.09 20.27 -33.58
N GLU A 202 11.43 21.39 -32.93
CA GLU A 202 12.81 21.73 -32.59
C GLU A 202 13.37 20.78 -31.52
N THR A 203 12.63 20.52 -30.45
CA THR A 203 13.09 19.64 -29.37
C THR A 203 13.07 18.16 -29.73
N GLY A 204 12.35 17.77 -30.78
CA GLY A 204 12.20 16.37 -31.22
C GLY A 204 11.15 15.59 -30.44
N ASP A 205 10.22 16.28 -29.79
CA ASP A 205 9.10 15.68 -29.05
C ASP A 205 7.80 15.69 -29.88
N TYR A 206 7.86 16.23 -31.11
CA TYR A 206 6.72 16.26 -32.02
C TYR A 206 6.28 14.85 -32.44
N GLY A 207 4.96 14.64 -32.47
CA GLY A 207 4.36 13.36 -32.83
C GLY A 207 4.31 12.34 -31.68
N TYR A 208 4.67 12.70 -30.45
CA TYR A 208 4.47 11.86 -29.26
C TYR A 208 3.44 12.48 -28.33
N SER A 209 2.66 11.63 -27.64
CA SER A 209 1.65 12.10 -26.69
C SER A 209 2.29 12.76 -25.46
N SER A 210 1.79 13.93 -25.07
CA SER A 210 2.16 14.60 -23.82
C SER A 210 1.77 13.80 -22.58
N ARG A 211 0.78 12.91 -22.70
CA ARG A 211 0.22 12.11 -21.59
C ARG A 211 0.95 10.76 -21.46
N SER A 212 0.94 9.92 -22.47
CA SER A 212 1.57 8.58 -22.42
C SER A 212 2.99 8.52 -22.96
N GLY A 213 3.43 9.49 -23.76
CA GLY A 213 4.71 9.40 -24.50
C GLY A 213 4.69 8.43 -25.67
N LEU A 214 3.53 7.88 -26.04
CA LEU A 214 3.39 6.97 -27.19
C LEU A 214 3.35 7.76 -28.51
N PRO A 215 3.80 7.17 -29.63
CA PRO A 215 3.77 7.82 -30.94
C PRO A 215 2.33 8.00 -31.44
N ILE A 216 2.02 9.20 -31.92
CA ILE A 216 0.74 9.58 -32.50
C ILE A 216 0.68 9.07 -33.95
N PRO A 217 -0.43 8.45 -34.39
CA PRO A 217 -0.57 7.97 -35.76
C PRO A 217 -0.36 9.08 -36.81
N ARG A 218 0.42 8.80 -37.86
CA ARG A 218 0.76 9.77 -38.92
C ARG A 218 -0.47 10.33 -39.63
N GLU A 219 -1.50 9.51 -39.82
CA GLU A 219 -2.77 9.93 -40.43
C GLU A 219 -3.47 11.03 -39.61
N ARG A 220 -3.38 10.93 -38.28
CA ARG A 220 -3.93 11.94 -37.37
C ARG A 220 -3.14 13.24 -37.46
N LEU A 221 -1.81 13.17 -37.47
CA LEU A 221 -0.96 14.37 -37.62
C LEU A 221 -1.21 15.07 -38.96
N LYS A 222 -1.43 14.31 -40.05
CA LYS A 222 -1.81 14.89 -41.35
C LYS A 222 -3.15 15.63 -41.32
N ALA A 223 -4.10 15.18 -40.50
CA ALA A 223 -5.42 15.79 -40.39
C ALA A 223 -5.45 16.95 -39.38
N ILE A 224 -4.78 16.80 -38.24
CA ILE A 224 -4.73 17.76 -37.13
C ILE A 224 -3.28 17.86 -36.65
N PRO A 225 -2.44 18.69 -37.29
CA PRO A 225 -0.99 18.69 -37.06
C PRO A 225 -0.56 19.25 -35.71
N TRP A 226 -1.40 20.02 -35.01
CA TRP A 226 -1.11 20.57 -33.67
C TRP A 226 -1.51 19.62 -32.54
N THR A 227 -2.03 18.43 -32.84
CA THR A 227 -2.51 17.51 -31.81
C THR A 227 -1.38 17.00 -30.91
N THR A 228 -1.63 17.01 -29.60
CA THR A 228 -0.64 16.69 -28.56
C THR A 228 -0.91 15.35 -27.87
N GLU A 229 -2.05 14.71 -28.17
CA GLU A 229 -2.58 13.54 -27.47
C GLU A 229 -3.12 12.50 -28.46
N LEU A 230 -3.16 11.24 -28.02
CA LEU A 230 -3.80 10.16 -28.77
C LEU A 230 -5.33 10.29 -28.73
N VAL A 231 -5.99 9.72 -29.75
CA VAL A 231 -7.46 9.69 -29.81
C VAL A 231 -8.05 9.05 -28.56
N ILE A 232 -7.45 7.96 -28.10
CA ILE A 232 -7.89 7.21 -26.92
C ILE A 232 -7.80 8.08 -25.65
N GLU A 233 -6.78 8.93 -25.56
CA GLU A 233 -6.57 9.80 -24.40
C GLU A 233 -7.51 11.01 -24.40
N ARG A 234 -7.75 11.59 -25.58
CA ARG A 234 -8.62 12.75 -25.76
C ARG A 234 -10.10 12.39 -25.72
N ALA A 235 -10.48 11.22 -26.24
CA ALA A 235 -11.86 10.71 -26.17
C ALA A 235 -12.15 10.00 -24.83
N GLY A 236 -11.13 9.61 -24.08
CA GLY A 236 -11.22 8.68 -22.96
C GLY A 236 -11.10 9.34 -21.59
N GLY A 237 -12.19 9.95 -21.12
CA GLY A 237 -12.54 10.01 -19.69
C GLY A 237 -12.99 8.64 -19.14
N ILE A 238 -12.79 7.56 -19.90
CA ILE A 238 -13.19 6.19 -19.54
C ILE A 238 -11.95 5.30 -19.65
N GLY A 239 -11.22 5.20 -18.53
CA GLY A 239 -10.38 4.05 -18.20
C GLY A 239 -8.99 4.01 -18.83
N THR A 240 -8.02 4.65 -18.18
CA THR A 240 -6.69 4.08 -17.89
C THR A 240 -6.09 4.85 -16.71
N TYR A 241 -6.28 4.31 -15.51
CA TYR A 241 -5.47 4.59 -14.31
C TYR A 241 -4.54 3.39 -14.09
#